data_AF-A0A2Z4K498-F1
#
_entry.id   AF-A0A2Z4K498-F1
#
_cell.length_a   1.000
_cell.length_b   1.000
_cell.length_c   1.000
_cell.angle_alpha   90.00
_cell.angle_beta   90.00
_cell.angle_gamma   90.00
#
_symmetry.space_group_name_H-M   'P 1'
#
loop_
_entity.id
_entity.type
_entity.pdbx_description
1 polymer ?
#
loop_
_entity_poly.entity_id
_entity_poly.type
_entity_poly.pdbx_seq_one_letter_code
_entity_poly.pdbx_strand_id
1 'polypeptide(L)'
;MPAADAVFDMDELRRRAWETTVPAGGDYQAQTDERLDWLDKGTPEDWHRFAIGFNWSDNIEPLYWIARQEQCEMATALHIFWHACPEWELMKLAEGEPIYDRDEAAMVEYIAKRIAAKGYKRRKIAWDANSLHKRDYDEMRAFVARIDNPPWKPHRDLLRSIWGKEVMDGPEAWEERPENVRTGFWLDLPKSDIVTWVMREARDEMRPTFFNLFAIGGLLAATVEFLNDPARWWLHLIGCIVMIGWWSWGISASTSTVRSLMRSELKIVPTRQMALTYLALVAIGALWLQGYFALSAIFAEAKDTSFEARAIKAAVCVVWIAPFWFGLRWAAEQYTYRHLFR
;
A
#
# COMPACT_ATOMS: atom_id res chain seq x y z
N MET A 1 -29.40 -7.98 9.01
CA MET A 1 -28.72 -7.45 10.20
C MET A 1 -27.81 -6.32 9.76
N PRO A 2 -27.78 -5.15 10.43
CA PRO A 2 -26.88 -4.07 10.08
C PRO A 2 -25.44 -4.48 10.44
N ALA A 3 -24.55 -4.41 9.46
CA ALA A 3 -23.17 -4.94 9.49
C ALA A 3 -22.19 -4.13 10.35
N ALA A 4 -22.67 -3.26 11.24
CA ALA A 4 -21.83 -2.27 11.93
C ALA A 4 -21.30 -2.72 13.31
N ASP A 5 -21.91 -3.73 13.94
CA ASP A 5 -21.57 -4.13 15.32
C ASP A 5 -21.15 -5.61 15.46
N ALA A 6 -20.74 -6.26 14.37
CA ALA A 6 -20.09 -7.57 14.48
C ALA A 6 -18.70 -7.35 15.09
N VAL A 7 -18.65 -7.27 16.42
CA VAL A 7 -17.42 -7.53 17.17
C VAL A 7 -16.98 -8.91 16.71
N PHE A 8 -15.93 -8.95 15.89
CA PHE A 8 -15.33 -10.21 15.46
C PHE A 8 -14.92 -10.96 16.73
N ASP A 9 -15.62 -12.04 17.02
CA ASP A 9 -15.22 -12.96 18.07
C ASP A 9 -13.91 -13.62 17.63
N MET A 10 -12.81 -13.08 18.14
CA MET A 10 -11.47 -13.55 17.81
C MET A 10 -11.25 -14.99 18.26
N ASP A 11 -11.97 -15.47 19.27
CA ASP A 11 -11.86 -16.84 19.75
C ASP A 11 -12.62 -17.79 18.82
N GLU A 12 -13.79 -17.39 18.29
CA GLU A 12 -14.48 -18.11 17.22
C GLU A 12 -13.66 -18.17 15.92
N LEU A 13 -13.00 -17.06 15.54
CA LEU A 13 -12.11 -17.06 14.37
C LEU A 13 -10.90 -17.98 14.56
N ARG A 14 -10.27 -17.93 15.74
CA ARG A 14 -9.17 -18.85 16.08
C ARG A 14 -9.63 -20.30 16.10
N ARG A 15 -10.82 -20.58 16.63
CA ARG A 15 -11.41 -21.92 16.63
C ARG A 15 -11.62 -22.43 15.20
N ARG A 16 -12.21 -21.63 14.31
CA ARG A 16 -12.38 -21.99 12.89
C ARG A 16 -11.04 -22.15 12.16
N ALA A 17 -10.07 -21.28 12.44
CA ALA A 17 -8.71 -21.42 11.92
C ALA A 17 -8.11 -22.76 12.35
N TRP A 18 -8.24 -23.10 13.63
CA TRP A 18 -7.73 -24.35 14.17
C TRP A 18 -8.45 -25.58 13.59
N GLU A 19 -9.77 -25.56 13.50
CA GLU A 19 -10.59 -26.64 12.94
C GLU A 19 -10.34 -26.90 11.45
N THR A 20 -9.93 -25.88 10.70
CA THR A 20 -9.53 -26.03 9.29
C THR A 20 -8.07 -26.42 9.11
N THR A 21 -7.25 -26.31 10.16
CA THR A 21 -5.83 -26.68 10.14
C THR A 21 -5.58 -28.07 10.71
N VAL A 22 -6.44 -28.55 11.61
CA VAL A 22 -6.30 -29.87 12.24
C VAL A 22 -7.35 -30.83 11.68
N PRO A 23 -6.95 -31.92 11.00
CA PRO A 23 -7.88 -32.91 10.48
C PRO A 23 -8.82 -33.45 11.55
N ALA A 24 -10.08 -33.73 11.18
CA ALA A 24 -10.98 -34.52 12.01
C ALA A 24 -10.37 -35.92 12.21
N GLY A 25 -9.74 -36.13 13.37
CA GLY A 25 -9.00 -37.36 13.69
C GLY A 25 -7.47 -37.28 13.55
N GLY A 26 -6.91 -36.13 13.14
CA GLY A 26 -5.47 -35.88 13.11
C GLY A 26 -4.68 -36.58 11.99
N ASP A 27 -5.36 -37.13 10.97
CA ASP A 27 -4.69 -37.79 9.83
C ASP A 27 -4.31 -36.79 8.74
N TYR A 28 -3.15 -36.14 8.92
CA TYR A 28 -2.60 -35.18 7.95
C TYR A 28 -2.21 -35.85 6.62
N GLN A 29 -1.90 -37.14 6.61
CA GLN A 29 -1.55 -37.85 5.39
C GLN A 29 -2.78 -38.06 4.51
N ALA A 30 -3.90 -38.52 5.08
CA ALA A 30 -5.15 -38.69 4.34
C ALA A 30 -5.61 -37.37 3.67
N GLN A 31 -5.49 -36.24 4.38
CA GLN A 31 -5.79 -34.93 3.76
C GLN A 31 -4.82 -34.56 2.65
N THR A 32 -3.54 -34.86 2.82
CA THR A 32 -2.53 -34.63 1.78
C THR A 32 -2.86 -35.45 0.54
N ASP A 33 -3.22 -36.72 0.70
CA ASP A 33 -3.60 -37.62 -0.39
C ASP A 33 -4.85 -37.12 -1.13
N GLU A 34 -5.89 -36.68 -0.40
CA GLU A 34 -7.11 -36.12 -0.99
C GLU A 34 -6.86 -34.83 -1.78
N ARG A 35 -5.93 -33.98 -1.32
CA ARG A 35 -5.51 -32.77 -2.05
C ARG A 35 -4.74 -33.13 -3.31
N LEU A 36 -3.83 -34.09 -3.24
CA LEU A 36 -3.08 -34.58 -4.41
C LEU A 36 -4.03 -35.19 -5.45
N ASP A 37 -5.02 -35.97 -5.03
CA ASP A 37 -6.06 -36.55 -5.89
C ASP A 37 -6.93 -35.49 -6.58
N TRP A 38 -7.21 -34.38 -5.90
CA TRP A 38 -7.92 -33.25 -6.49
C TRP A 38 -7.02 -32.47 -7.46
N LEU A 39 -5.77 -32.20 -7.08
CA LEU A 39 -4.80 -31.49 -7.89
C LEU A 39 -4.47 -32.23 -9.18
N ASP A 40 -4.39 -33.57 -9.15
CA ASP A 40 -4.13 -34.41 -10.34
C ASP A 40 -5.20 -34.22 -11.44
N LYS A 41 -6.44 -33.93 -11.03
CA LYS A 41 -7.58 -33.68 -11.94
C LYS A 41 -7.75 -32.19 -12.27
N GLY A 42 -7.03 -31.31 -11.57
CA GLY A 42 -7.14 -29.86 -11.68
C GLY A 42 -6.42 -29.28 -12.89
N THR A 43 -6.76 -28.04 -13.23
CA THR A 43 -6.07 -27.28 -14.28
C THR A 43 -4.91 -26.46 -13.69
N PRO A 44 -4.00 -25.93 -14.53
CA PRO A 44 -2.96 -25.01 -14.05
C PRO A 44 -3.49 -23.74 -13.37
N GLU A 45 -4.71 -23.30 -13.70
CA GLU A 45 -5.36 -22.21 -12.96
C GLU A 45 -5.78 -22.66 -11.56
N ASP A 46 -6.30 -23.88 -11.42
CA ASP A 46 -6.70 -24.44 -10.12
C ASP A 46 -5.49 -24.65 -9.22
N TRP A 47 -4.36 -25.10 -9.78
CA TRP A 47 -3.09 -25.18 -9.06
C TRP A 47 -2.61 -23.80 -8.59
N HIS A 48 -2.80 -22.76 -9.41
CA HIS A 48 -2.44 -21.39 -9.03
C HIS A 48 -3.32 -20.88 -7.89
N ARG A 49 -4.64 -21.06 -7.99
CA ARG A 49 -5.57 -20.66 -6.92
C ARG A 49 -5.31 -21.43 -5.62
N PHE A 50 -5.05 -22.73 -5.73
CA PHE A 50 -4.66 -23.56 -4.58
C PHE A 50 -3.39 -23.02 -3.91
N ALA A 51 -2.35 -22.68 -4.70
CA ALA A 51 -1.12 -22.11 -4.15
C ALA A 51 -1.36 -20.75 -3.45
N ILE A 52 -2.21 -19.87 -4.00
CA ILE A 52 -2.57 -18.58 -3.40
C ILE A 52 -3.30 -18.76 -2.07
N GLY A 53 -4.25 -19.69 -2.01
CA GLY A 53 -5.04 -19.98 -0.81
C GLY A 53 -4.37 -20.93 0.17
N PHE A 54 -3.13 -21.36 -0.08
CA PHE A 54 -2.47 -22.38 0.73
C PHE A 54 -2.19 -21.90 2.15
N ASN A 55 -2.55 -22.71 3.13
CA ASN A 55 -2.17 -22.50 4.52
C ASN A 55 -0.74 -23.01 4.73
N TRP A 56 0.23 -22.11 4.88
CA TRP A 56 1.65 -22.45 5.01
C TRP A 56 2.02 -23.17 6.31
N SER A 57 1.10 -23.31 7.26
CA SER A 57 1.25 -24.18 8.43
C SER A 57 0.87 -25.64 8.15
N ASP A 58 0.40 -25.95 6.95
CA ASP A 58 -0.02 -27.29 6.52
C ASP A 58 1.12 -28.05 5.82
N ASN A 59 0.93 -29.34 5.51
CA ASN A 59 1.92 -30.12 4.79
C ASN A 59 2.13 -29.55 3.37
N ILE A 60 3.34 -29.07 3.08
CA ILE A 60 3.71 -28.40 1.82
C ILE A 60 3.79 -29.34 0.61
N GLU A 61 3.68 -30.66 0.80
CA GLU A 61 3.79 -31.66 -0.26
C GLU A 61 2.93 -31.35 -1.52
N PRO A 62 1.67 -30.88 -1.41
CA PRO A 62 0.88 -30.48 -2.56
C PRO A 62 1.49 -29.32 -3.36
N LEU A 63 2.09 -28.33 -2.68
CA LEU A 63 2.80 -27.23 -3.36
C LEU A 63 4.03 -27.75 -4.10
N TYR A 64 4.78 -28.66 -3.48
CA TYR A 64 5.95 -29.24 -4.13
C TYR A 64 5.56 -30.12 -5.33
N TRP A 65 4.47 -30.87 -5.23
CA TRP A 65 3.89 -31.62 -6.34
C TRP A 65 3.52 -30.68 -7.50
N ILE A 66 2.83 -29.57 -7.24
CA ILE A 66 2.48 -28.54 -8.25
C ILE A 66 3.75 -28.03 -8.94
N ALA A 67 4.76 -27.64 -8.15
CA ALA A 67 6.01 -27.06 -8.67
C ALA A 67 6.78 -28.03 -9.59
N ARG A 68 6.57 -29.35 -9.46
CA ARG A 68 7.22 -30.40 -10.25
C ARG A 68 6.47 -30.77 -11.53
N GLN A 69 5.21 -30.38 -11.68
CA GLN A 69 4.45 -30.70 -12.89
C GLN A 69 5.03 -30.01 -14.13
N GLU A 70 4.95 -30.68 -15.29
CA GLU A 70 5.36 -30.09 -16.57
C GLU A 70 4.47 -28.89 -16.94
N GLN A 71 3.19 -28.97 -16.61
CA GLN A 71 2.19 -27.95 -16.89
C GLN A 71 2.18 -26.80 -15.86
N CYS A 72 3.06 -26.82 -14.87
CA CYS A 72 3.16 -25.76 -13.88
C CYS A 72 3.45 -24.41 -14.56
N GLU A 73 2.61 -23.42 -14.29
CA GLU A 73 2.81 -22.05 -14.78
C GLU A 73 3.96 -21.40 -14.02
N MET A 74 4.81 -20.65 -14.72
CA MET A 74 5.91 -19.92 -14.10
C MET A 74 5.41 -18.97 -12.99
N ALA A 75 4.24 -18.36 -13.16
CA ALA A 75 3.60 -17.53 -12.14
C ALA A 75 3.30 -18.31 -10.84
N THR A 76 2.82 -19.55 -10.94
CA THR A 76 2.56 -20.42 -9.78
C THR A 76 3.85 -20.79 -9.07
N ALA A 77 4.88 -21.17 -9.82
CA ALA A 77 6.19 -21.47 -9.24
C ALA A 77 6.80 -20.25 -8.53
N LEU A 78 6.68 -19.05 -9.11
CA LEU A 78 7.14 -17.81 -8.48
C LEU A 78 6.35 -17.47 -7.23
N HIS A 79 5.03 -17.66 -7.24
CA HIS A 79 4.21 -17.46 -6.05
C HIS A 79 4.68 -18.36 -4.90
N ILE A 80 4.80 -19.67 -5.15
CA ILE A 80 5.30 -20.65 -4.17
C ILE A 80 6.71 -20.27 -3.70
N PHE A 81 7.60 -19.92 -4.63
CA PHE A 81 8.98 -19.58 -4.32
C PHE A 81 9.09 -18.41 -3.36
N TRP A 82 8.36 -17.31 -3.60
CA TRP A 82 8.46 -16.11 -2.78
C TRP A 82 7.73 -16.22 -1.45
N HIS A 83 6.62 -16.95 -1.40
CA HIS A 83 5.92 -17.19 -0.13
C HIS A 83 6.66 -18.15 0.81
N ALA A 84 7.56 -18.98 0.29
CA ALA A 84 8.45 -19.82 1.10
C ALA A 84 9.64 -19.05 1.72
N CYS A 85 9.68 -17.71 1.64
CA CYS A 85 10.70 -16.85 2.25
C CYS A 85 12.15 -17.32 2.00
N PRO A 86 12.58 -17.47 0.74
CA PRO A 86 13.83 -18.12 0.37
C PRO A 86 15.08 -17.36 0.86
N GLU A 87 14.95 -16.06 1.14
CA GLU A 87 15.98 -15.23 1.75
C GLU A 87 16.29 -15.66 3.19
N TRP A 88 15.29 -16.10 3.94
CA TRP A 88 15.44 -16.51 5.34
C TRP A 88 16.34 -17.74 5.47
N GLU A 89 16.17 -18.72 4.58
CA GLU A 89 16.98 -19.94 4.56
C GLU A 89 18.42 -19.66 4.14
N LEU A 90 18.63 -18.74 3.19
CA LEU A 90 19.97 -18.29 2.82
C LEU A 90 20.63 -17.48 3.94
N MET A 91 19.87 -16.67 4.68
CA MET A 91 20.37 -15.91 5.83
C MET A 91 20.93 -16.86 6.89
N LYS A 92 20.15 -17.86 7.32
CA LYS A 92 20.58 -18.90 8.28
C LYS A 92 21.88 -19.57 7.85
N LEU A 93 21.94 -20.03 6.59
CA LEU A 93 23.17 -20.65 6.06
C LEU A 93 24.36 -19.71 6.06
N ALA A 94 24.17 -18.45 5.68
CA ALA A 94 25.21 -17.43 5.67
C ALA A 94 25.71 -17.07 7.08
N GLU A 95 24.93 -17.37 8.11
CA GLU A 95 25.26 -17.21 9.53
C GLU A 95 25.81 -18.50 10.18
N GLY A 96 25.93 -19.57 9.39
CA GLY A 96 26.40 -20.87 9.86
C GLY A 96 25.35 -21.63 10.67
N GLU A 97 24.09 -21.20 10.63
CA GLU A 97 22.98 -21.90 11.26
C GLU A 97 22.48 -23.06 10.39
N PRO A 98 22.15 -24.21 10.99
CA PRO A 98 21.52 -25.29 10.26
C PRO A 98 20.08 -24.91 9.84
N ILE A 99 19.72 -25.28 8.61
CA ILE A 99 18.34 -25.19 8.14
C ILE A 99 17.50 -26.28 8.82
N TYR A 100 16.64 -25.87 9.75
CA TYR A 100 15.63 -26.73 10.38
C TYR A 100 14.30 -26.65 9.62
N ASP A 101 14.29 -27.10 8.36
CA ASP A 101 13.08 -27.56 7.64
C ASP A 101 13.51 -28.00 6.24
N ARG A 102 13.65 -29.30 6.03
CA ARG A 102 14.24 -29.81 4.77
C ARG A 102 13.31 -29.64 3.58
N ASP A 103 12.00 -29.64 3.81
CA ASP A 103 11.05 -29.77 2.72
C ASP A 103 10.83 -28.43 2.00
N GLU A 104 10.72 -27.32 2.73
CA GLU A 104 10.59 -25.97 2.13
C GLU A 104 11.88 -25.59 1.39
N ALA A 105 13.03 -25.77 2.03
CA ALA A 105 14.33 -25.50 1.41
C ALA A 105 14.55 -26.35 0.15
N ALA A 106 14.16 -27.63 0.16
CA ALA A 106 14.24 -28.49 -1.02
C ALA A 106 13.29 -28.04 -2.14
N MET A 107 12.07 -27.61 -1.81
CA MET A 107 11.12 -27.06 -2.78
C MET A 107 11.63 -25.77 -3.40
N VAL A 108 12.14 -24.84 -2.58
CA VAL A 108 12.76 -23.57 -3.01
C VAL A 108 13.95 -23.83 -3.92
N GLU A 109 14.84 -24.74 -3.52
CA GLU A 109 16.00 -25.17 -4.31
C GLU A 109 15.57 -25.71 -5.67
N TYR A 110 14.59 -26.62 -5.68
CA TYR A 110 14.06 -27.22 -6.90
C TYR A 110 13.50 -26.15 -7.85
N ILE A 111 12.66 -25.24 -7.34
CA ILE A 111 12.05 -24.19 -8.15
C ILE A 111 13.13 -23.27 -8.72
N ALA A 112 14.08 -22.80 -7.90
CA ALA A 112 15.16 -21.93 -8.34
C ALA A 112 16.01 -22.57 -9.45
N LYS A 113 16.40 -23.85 -9.27
CA LYS A 113 17.16 -24.60 -10.27
C LYS A 113 16.36 -24.78 -11.56
N ARG A 114 15.08 -25.12 -11.45
CA ARG A 114 14.20 -25.29 -12.61
C ARG A 114 13.97 -23.97 -13.35
N ILE A 115 13.87 -22.84 -12.66
CA ILE A 115 13.82 -21.49 -13.26
C ILE A 115 15.10 -21.18 -14.02
N ALA A 116 16.27 -21.40 -13.39
CA ALA A 116 17.57 -21.16 -14.03
C ALA A 116 17.76 -22.03 -15.30
N ALA A 117 17.25 -23.26 -15.27
CA ALA A 117 17.22 -24.17 -16.42
C ALA A 117 16.13 -23.85 -17.46
N LYS A 118 15.33 -22.78 -17.27
CA LYS A 118 14.17 -22.42 -18.10
C LYS A 118 13.17 -23.58 -18.25
N GLY A 119 12.98 -24.35 -17.17
CA GLY A 119 12.16 -25.56 -17.14
C GLY A 119 10.65 -25.30 -17.09
N TYR A 120 10.22 -24.13 -16.62
CA TYR A 120 8.82 -23.70 -16.68
C TYR A 120 8.50 -23.11 -18.05
N LYS A 121 7.79 -23.86 -18.89
CA LYS A 121 7.50 -23.48 -20.28
C LYS A 121 6.27 -22.60 -20.42
N ARG A 122 5.33 -22.69 -19.47
CA ARG A 122 4.05 -21.99 -19.53
C ARG A 122 4.09 -20.64 -18.80
N ARG A 123 3.47 -19.63 -19.42
CA ARG A 123 3.46 -18.22 -19.00
C ARG A 123 2.12 -17.56 -19.33
N LYS A 124 1.02 -18.24 -19.03
CA LYS A 124 -0.34 -17.76 -19.32
C LYS A 124 -0.96 -17.00 -18.16
N ILE A 125 -0.50 -17.24 -16.93
CA ILE A 125 -0.93 -16.54 -15.73
C ILE A 125 -0.03 -15.32 -15.49
N ALA A 126 -0.64 -14.18 -15.18
CA ALA A 126 0.08 -12.96 -14.87
C ALA A 126 0.79 -13.07 -13.52
N TRP A 127 1.96 -12.46 -13.41
CA TRP A 127 2.68 -12.34 -12.16
C TRP A 127 3.57 -11.10 -12.20
N ASP A 128 3.69 -10.39 -11.08
CA ASP A 128 4.63 -9.28 -10.96
C ASP A 128 5.32 -9.26 -9.59
N ALA A 129 6.57 -8.82 -9.58
CA ALA A 129 7.35 -8.66 -8.36
C ALA A 129 6.95 -7.37 -7.65
N ASN A 130 6.43 -7.48 -6.43
CA ASN A 130 6.19 -6.32 -5.57
C ASN A 130 7.53 -5.76 -5.01
N SER A 131 7.46 -4.70 -4.22
CA SER A 131 8.65 -4.08 -3.61
C SER A 131 9.36 -4.99 -2.62
N LEU A 132 8.63 -5.85 -1.90
CA LEU A 132 9.20 -6.82 -0.95
C LEU A 132 10.02 -7.86 -1.70
N HIS A 133 9.47 -8.50 -2.73
CA HIS A 133 10.22 -9.48 -3.54
C HIS A 133 11.53 -8.90 -4.09
N LYS A 134 11.54 -7.62 -4.48
CA LYS A 134 12.76 -6.95 -4.98
C LYS A 134 13.80 -6.76 -3.86
N ARG A 135 13.37 -6.34 -2.67
CA ARG A 135 14.23 -6.24 -1.50
C ARG A 135 14.78 -7.61 -1.11
N ASP A 136 13.91 -8.60 -0.99
CA ASP A 136 14.27 -9.95 -0.57
C ASP A 136 15.22 -10.59 -1.60
N TYR A 137 15.04 -10.34 -2.90
CA TYR A 137 15.99 -10.72 -3.94
C TYR A 137 17.39 -10.12 -3.75
N ASP A 138 17.47 -8.84 -3.35
CA ASP A 138 18.74 -8.17 -3.08
C ASP A 138 19.43 -8.76 -1.84
N GLU A 139 18.66 -9.05 -0.80
CA GLU A 139 19.14 -9.73 0.41
C GLU A 139 19.65 -11.15 0.09
N MET A 140 18.89 -11.94 -0.68
CA MET A 140 19.34 -13.25 -1.16
C MET A 140 20.69 -13.18 -1.88
N ARG A 141 20.91 -12.17 -2.74
CA ARG A 141 22.20 -11.99 -3.42
C ARG A 141 23.33 -11.73 -2.44
N ALA A 142 23.08 -10.93 -1.40
CA ALA A 142 24.05 -10.65 -0.35
C ALA A 142 24.39 -11.90 0.48
N PHE A 143 23.39 -12.71 0.85
CA PHE A 143 23.59 -13.95 1.59
C PHE A 143 24.34 -15.00 0.75
N VAL A 144 23.96 -15.18 -0.52
CA VAL A 144 24.64 -16.11 -1.42
C VAL A 144 26.11 -15.79 -1.62
N ALA A 145 26.50 -14.51 -1.62
CA ALA A 145 27.91 -14.12 -1.71
C ALA A 145 28.75 -14.54 -0.49
N ARG A 146 28.11 -14.89 0.63
CA ARG A 146 28.75 -15.33 1.88
C ARG A 146 28.77 -16.86 2.03
N ILE A 147 28.15 -17.60 1.12
CA ILE A 147 28.05 -19.06 1.18
C ILE A 147 28.92 -19.66 0.07
N ASP A 148 29.87 -20.53 0.42
CA ASP A 148 30.79 -21.12 -0.56
C ASP A 148 30.08 -21.95 -1.64
N ASN A 149 29.09 -22.74 -1.23
CA ASN A 149 28.30 -23.57 -2.12
C ASN A 149 26.80 -23.43 -1.79
N PRO A 150 26.16 -22.33 -2.25
CA PRO A 150 24.77 -22.06 -1.91
C PRO A 150 23.86 -23.09 -2.61
N PRO A 151 22.80 -23.58 -1.94
CA PRO A 151 21.90 -24.60 -2.50
C PRO A 151 21.18 -24.11 -3.76
N TRP A 152 20.86 -22.82 -3.82
CA TRP A 152 20.37 -22.12 -5.02
C TRP A 152 21.02 -20.75 -5.17
N LYS A 153 20.92 -20.19 -6.38
CA LYS A 153 21.43 -18.86 -6.71
C LYS A 153 20.29 -17.98 -7.25
N PRO A 154 20.24 -16.68 -6.90
CA PRO A 154 19.27 -15.76 -7.47
C PRO A 154 19.39 -15.72 -9.00
N HIS A 155 18.28 -15.95 -9.69
CA HIS A 155 18.19 -15.84 -11.14
C HIS A 155 17.31 -14.64 -11.51
N ARG A 156 17.67 -13.87 -12.55
CA ARG A 156 16.92 -12.66 -12.92
C ARG A 156 15.43 -12.90 -13.21
N ASP A 157 15.09 -14.11 -13.67
CA ASP A 157 13.70 -14.46 -13.96
C ASP A 157 12.85 -14.67 -12.69
N LEU A 158 13.45 -14.66 -11.49
CA LEU A 158 12.73 -14.64 -10.20
C LEU A 158 11.96 -13.32 -9.98
N LEU A 159 12.41 -12.22 -10.59
CA LEU A 159 11.77 -10.90 -10.51
C LEU A 159 11.06 -10.48 -11.78
N ARG A 160 11.12 -11.29 -12.83
CA ARG A 160 10.64 -10.89 -14.14
C ARG A 160 9.12 -10.98 -14.19
N SER A 161 8.48 -9.84 -14.42
CA SER A 161 7.03 -9.77 -14.65
C SER A 161 6.60 -10.66 -15.82
N ILE A 162 5.45 -11.30 -15.65
CA ILE A 162 4.83 -12.19 -16.63
C ILE A 162 3.50 -11.57 -17.01
N TRP A 163 3.31 -11.34 -18.30
CA TRP A 163 2.03 -10.91 -18.85
C TRP A 163 1.13 -12.13 -19.05
N GLY A 164 -0.12 -12.04 -18.61
CA GLY A 164 -1.06 -13.15 -18.68
C GLY A 164 -2.44 -12.80 -18.15
N LYS A 165 -3.26 -13.82 -17.96
CA LYS A 165 -4.54 -13.74 -17.25
C LYS A 165 -4.27 -13.61 -15.76
N GLU A 166 -4.94 -12.67 -15.10
CA GLU A 166 -4.97 -12.60 -13.64
C GLU A 166 -5.84 -13.75 -13.12
N VAL A 167 -5.28 -14.56 -12.22
CA VAL A 167 -5.96 -15.68 -11.59
C VAL A 167 -5.88 -15.46 -10.09
N MET A 168 -7.03 -15.24 -9.48
CA MET A 168 -7.15 -15.01 -8.04
C MET A 168 -7.88 -16.17 -7.39
N ASP A 169 -7.56 -16.43 -6.12
CA ASP A 169 -8.36 -17.28 -5.27
C ASP A 169 -9.48 -16.46 -4.61
N GLY A 170 -10.62 -16.37 -5.29
CA GLY A 170 -11.79 -15.63 -4.81
C GLY A 170 -12.77 -16.52 -4.02
N PRO A 171 -13.84 -15.93 -3.43
CA PRO A 171 -14.80 -16.68 -2.62
C PRO A 171 -15.48 -17.79 -3.42
N GLU A 172 -15.87 -17.51 -4.68
CA GLU A 172 -16.49 -18.49 -5.57
C GLU A 172 -15.58 -19.71 -5.80
N ALA A 173 -14.30 -19.48 -6.11
CA ALA A 173 -13.34 -20.54 -6.35
C ALA A 173 -12.99 -21.33 -5.08
N TRP A 174 -13.01 -20.67 -3.92
CA TRP A 174 -12.82 -21.31 -2.63
C TRP A 174 -14.01 -22.21 -2.26
N GLU A 175 -15.24 -21.73 -2.49
CA GLU A 175 -16.48 -22.47 -2.23
C GLU A 175 -16.65 -23.69 -3.16
N GLU A 176 -16.20 -23.60 -4.41
CA GLU A 176 -16.21 -24.73 -5.35
C GLU A 176 -15.26 -25.88 -4.94
N ARG A 177 -14.26 -25.62 -4.09
CA ARG A 177 -13.37 -26.68 -3.60
C ARG A 177 -14.10 -27.61 -2.63
N PRO A 178 -13.87 -28.93 -2.72
CA PRO A 178 -14.25 -29.86 -1.67
C PRO A 178 -13.69 -29.43 -0.31
N GLU A 179 -14.47 -29.55 0.76
CA GLU A 179 -14.08 -29.08 2.11
C GLU A 179 -12.74 -29.66 2.58
N ASN A 180 -12.48 -30.92 2.25
CA ASN A 180 -11.25 -31.64 2.60
C ASN A 180 -10.01 -31.18 1.81
N VAL A 181 -10.20 -30.42 0.73
CA VAL A 181 -9.11 -29.84 -0.08
C VAL A 181 -8.80 -28.41 0.36
N ARG A 182 -9.73 -27.72 1.04
CA ARG A 182 -9.56 -26.33 1.46
C ARG A 182 -8.45 -26.26 2.53
N THR A 183 -7.51 -25.35 2.32
CA THR A 183 -6.44 -25.04 3.26
C THR A 183 -6.79 -23.74 3.97
N GLY A 184 -7.28 -23.83 5.21
CA GLY A 184 -7.76 -22.66 5.97
C GLY A 184 -9.23 -22.30 5.71
N PHE A 185 -9.61 -21.05 6.02
CA PHE A 185 -10.99 -20.57 5.93
C PHE A 185 -11.08 -19.23 5.21
N TRP A 186 -12.15 -19.06 4.43
CA TRP A 186 -12.49 -17.76 3.85
C TRP A 186 -13.14 -16.88 4.91
N LEU A 187 -12.66 -15.65 5.02
CA LEU A 187 -13.26 -14.64 5.89
C LEU A 187 -13.65 -13.43 5.05
N ASP A 188 -14.97 -13.28 4.84
CA ASP A 188 -15.53 -12.03 4.37
C ASP A 188 -15.40 -11.00 5.48
N LEU A 189 -14.25 -10.36 5.54
CA LEU A 189 -14.13 -9.12 6.28
C LEU A 189 -15.11 -8.14 5.64
N PRO A 190 -16.00 -7.46 6.40
CA PRO A 190 -16.70 -6.31 5.86
C PRO A 190 -15.62 -5.42 5.25
N LYS A 191 -15.87 -4.84 4.07
CA LYS A 191 -14.94 -3.91 3.40
C LYS A 191 -14.45 -2.92 4.43
N SER A 192 -13.35 -3.26 5.06
CA SER A 192 -12.92 -2.62 6.28
C SER A 192 -11.82 -1.72 5.81
N ASP A 193 -11.85 -0.54 6.39
CA ASP A 193 -10.92 0.57 6.24
C ASP A 193 -9.49 0.20 6.69
N ILE A 194 -9.01 -1.03 6.41
CA ILE A 194 -7.71 -1.55 6.77
C ILE A 194 -6.68 -0.82 5.91
N VAL A 195 -6.04 0.15 6.55
CA VAL A 195 -4.89 0.87 6.02
C VAL A 195 -3.76 -0.13 5.79
N THR A 196 -3.49 -0.45 4.52
CA THR A 196 -2.35 -1.28 4.13
C THR A 196 -1.03 -0.60 4.54
N TRP A 197 0.03 -1.39 4.70
CA TRP A 197 1.34 -0.86 5.07
C TRP A 197 1.86 0.19 4.06
N VAL A 198 1.63 -0.04 2.76
CA VAL A 198 1.94 0.89 1.66
C VAL A 198 1.18 2.22 1.81
N MET A 199 -0.08 2.19 2.25
CA MET A 199 -0.84 3.41 2.55
C MET A 199 -0.31 4.17 3.76
N ARG A 200 0.35 3.50 4.72
CA ARG A 200 1.03 4.16 5.85
C ARG A 200 2.36 4.78 5.42
N GLU A 201 3.10 4.13 4.54
CA GLU A 201 4.37 4.62 4.02
C GLU A 201 4.16 5.84 3.11
N ALA A 202 3.24 5.76 2.14
CA ALA A 202 2.85 6.90 1.32
C ALA A 202 2.32 8.08 2.16
N ARG A 203 1.62 7.79 3.28
CA ARG A 203 1.21 8.79 4.28
C ARG A 203 2.41 9.47 4.94
N ASP A 204 3.42 8.69 5.32
CA ASP A 204 4.57 9.20 6.08
C ASP A 204 5.57 9.96 5.20
N GLU A 205 5.64 9.65 3.89
CA GLU A 205 6.46 10.37 2.91
C GLU A 205 5.83 11.68 2.41
N MET A 206 4.50 11.74 2.26
CA MET A 206 3.83 12.95 1.76
C MET A 206 3.83 14.09 2.78
N ARG A 207 3.74 13.77 4.07
CA ARG A 207 3.63 14.76 5.14
C ARG A 207 4.85 15.71 5.17
N PRO A 208 6.12 15.24 5.26
CA PRO A 208 7.29 16.12 5.24
C PRO A 208 7.39 16.97 3.96
N THR A 209 7.05 16.40 2.81
CA THR A 209 7.17 17.07 1.51
C THR A 209 6.24 18.28 1.40
N PHE A 210 4.99 18.15 1.84
CA PHE A 210 4.04 19.27 1.90
C PHE A 210 4.46 20.34 2.90
N PHE A 211 4.93 19.94 4.09
CA PHE A 211 5.42 20.87 5.11
C PHE A 211 6.63 21.69 4.60
N ASN A 212 7.57 21.06 3.91
CA ASN A 212 8.78 21.72 3.43
C ASN A 212 8.49 22.73 2.32
N LEU A 213 7.65 22.39 1.33
CA LEU A 213 7.34 23.30 0.22
C LEU A 213 6.59 24.56 0.69
N PHE A 214 5.69 24.44 1.66
CA PHE A 214 4.96 25.58 2.21
C PHE A 214 5.80 26.43 3.17
N ALA A 215 6.64 25.81 4.00
CA ALA A 215 7.59 26.54 4.84
C ALA A 215 8.54 27.38 3.97
N ILE A 216 9.03 26.81 2.86
CA ILE A 216 9.85 27.53 1.87
C ILE A 216 9.08 28.70 1.26
N GLY A 217 7.83 28.50 0.83
CA GLY A 217 7.00 29.57 0.27
C GLY A 217 6.73 30.73 1.26
N GLY A 218 6.42 30.41 2.53
CA GLY A 218 6.24 31.39 3.59
C GLY A 218 7.51 32.15 3.92
N LEU A 219 8.66 31.47 3.97
CA LEU A 219 9.98 32.08 4.17
C LEU A 219 10.35 33.02 3.01
N LEU A 220 10.08 32.63 1.77
CA LEU A 220 10.35 33.49 0.60
C LEU A 220 9.48 34.75 0.63
N ALA A 221 8.19 34.63 0.95
CA ALA A 221 7.30 35.79 1.07
C ALA A 221 7.73 36.73 2.20
N ALA A 222 8.09 36.19 3.37
CA ALA A 222 8.61 36.99 4.48
C ALA A 222 9.96 37.66 4.15
N THR A 223 10.81 36.98 3.37
CA THR A 223 12.11 37.52 2.92
C THR A 223 11.93 38.70 1.95
N VAL A 224 11.02 38.57 0.98
CA VAL A 224 10.70 39.67 0.05
C VAL A 224 10.19 40.90 0.81
N GLU A 225 9.34 40.70 1.82
CA GLU A 225 8.80 41.82 2.58
C GLU A 225 9.80 42.43 3.56
N PHE A 226 10.69 41.63 4.15
CA PHE A 226 11.83 42.14 4.93
C PHE A 226 12.72 43.09 4.11
N LEU A 227 12.94 42.76 2.84
CA LEU A 227 13.72 43.61 1.93
C LEU A 227 12.99 44.94 1.61
N ASN A 228 11.66 44.97 1.68
CA ASN A 228 10.85 46.15 1.36
C ASN A 228 10.57 47.05 2.58
N ASP A 229 10.27 46.48 3.75
CA ASP A 229 10.03 47.22 5.00
C ASP A 229 10.55 46.45 6.24
N PRO A 230 11.82 46.69 6.64
CA PRO A 230 12.44 46.01 7.76
C PRO A 230 11.83 46.30 9.13
N ALA A 231 10.97 47.33 9.27
CA ALA A 231 10.35 47.64 10.56
C ALA A 231 9.11 46.76 10.83
N ARG A 232 8.50 46.22 9.77
CA ARG A 232 7.24 45.45 9.83
C ARG A 232 7.41 43.96 9.62
N TRP A 233 8.60 43.51 9.23
CA TRP A 233 8.89 42.10 8.90
C TRP A 233 8.42 41.09 9.97
N TRP A 234 8.50 41.45 11.26
CA TRP A 234 8.13 40.57 12.36
C TRP A 234 6.61 40.29 12.42
N LEU A 235 5.78 41.25 12.01
CA LEU A 235 4.32 41.05 11.92
C LEU A 235 3.98 40.05 10.82
N HIS A 236 4.70 40.12 9.70
CA HIS A 236 4.57 39.17 8.59
C HIS A 236 5.08 37.79 8.98
N LEU A 237 6.19 37.70 9.72
CA LEU A 237 6.71 36.44 10.24
C LEU A 237 5.70 35.76 11.19
N ILE A 238 5.10 36.52 12.12
CA ILE A 238 4.06 35.99 13.01
C ILE A 238 2.83 35.54 12.21
N GLY A 239 2.41 36.33 11.21
CA GLY A 239 1.33 35.96 10.29
C GLY A 239 1.62 34.66 9.54
N CYS A 240 2.85 34.48 9.05
CA CYS A 240 3.30 33.25 8.41
C CYS A 240 3.29 32.06 9.39
N ILE A 241 3.77 32.23 10.62
CA ILE A 241 3.77 31.17 11.65
C ILE A 241 2.34 30.74 12.00
N VAL A 242 1.44 31.70 12.24
CA VAL A 242 0.02 31.42 12.56
C VAL A 242 -0.66 30.74 11.39
N MET A 243 -0.41 31.21 10.16
CA MET A 243 -0.94 30.60 8.95
C MET A 243 -0.41 29.18 8.75
N ILE A 244 0.89 28.93 8.93
CA ILE A 244 1.49 27.59 8.86
C ILE A 244 0.86 26.66 9.90
N GLY A 245 0.70 27.12 11.15
CA GLY A 245 0.06 26.34 12.21
C GLY A 245 -1.40 26.00 11.90
N TRP A 246 -2.18 26.98 11.43
CA TRP A 246 -3.59 26.80 11.07
C TRP A 246 -3.77 25.90 9.85
N TRP A 247 -2.90 26.04 8.84
CA TRP A 247 -2.88 25.16 7.66
C TRP A 247 -2.45 23.74 8.00
N SER A 248 -1.48 23.58 8.90
CA SER A 248 -1.05 22.26 9.38
C SER A 248 -2.20 21.52 10.04
N TRP A 249 -3.00 22.23 10.83
CA TRP A 249 -4.22 21.71 11.42
C TRP A 249 -5.29 21.39 10.35
N GLY A 250 -5.52 22.30 9.39
CA GLY A 250 -6.47 22.12 8.30
C GLY A 250 -6.14 20.95 7.36
N ILE A 251 -4.89 20.81 6.93
CA ILE A 251 -4.41 19.66 6.16
C ILE A 251 -4.53 18.39 7.00
N SER A 252 -4.17 18.42 8.28
CA SER A 252 -4.35 17.25 9.16
C SER A 252 -5.83 16.83 9.24
N ALA A 253 -6.75 17.79 9.27
CA ALA A 253 -8.19 17.51 9.25
C ALA A 253 -8.67 17.03 7.87
N SER A 254 -8.33 17.69 6.76
CA SER A 254 -8.75 17.32 5.41
C SER A 254 -8.13 16.01 4.93
N THR A 255 -6.85 15.76 5.25
CA THR A 255 -6.24 14.45 5.04
C THR A 255 -6.88 13.39 5.91
N SER A 256 -7.51 13.71 7.05
CA SER A 256 -8.30 12.74 7.83
C SER A 256 -9.61 12.35 7.12
N THR A 257 -10.22 13.30 6.40
CA THR A 257 -11.42 13.06 5.57
C THR A 257 -11.07 12.29 4.29
N VAL A 258 -10.00 12.68 3.58
CA VAL A 258 -9.46 11.91 2.45
C VAL A 258 -8.93 10.55 2.92
N ARG A 259 -8.38 10.43 4.14
CA ARG A 259 -8.04 9.15 4.80
C ARG A 259 -9.27 8.25 4.95
N SER A 260 -10.41 8.78 5.41
CA SER A 260 -11.66 8.01 5.55
C SER A 260 -12.19 7.52 4.20
N LEU A 261 -12.02 8.31 3.13
CA LEU A 261 -12.50 7.98 1.79
C LEU A 261 -11.56 7.04 1.00
N MET A 262 -10.24 7.20 1.12
CA MET A 262 -9.28 6.28 0.50
C MET A 262 -9.30 4.90 1.15
N ARG A 263 -9.63 4.84 2.44
CA ARG A 263 -9.82 3.58 3.18
C ARG A 263 -10.99 2.75 2.64
N SER A 264 -12.03 3.38 2.07
CA SER A 264 -13.24 2.66 1.65
C SER A 264 -13.21 2.08 0.23
N GLU A 265 -12.26 2.46 -0.65
CA GLU A 265 -12.34 2.10 -2.09
C GLU A 265 -11.09 1.53 -2.80
N LEU A 266 -9.93 1.35 -2.15
CA LEU A 266 -8.75 0.62 -2.71
C LEU A 266 -8.30 0.99 -4.15
N LYS A 267 -8.62 2.18 -4.68
CA LYS A 267 -8.19 2.59 -6.04
C LYS A 267 -6.76 3.14 -6.05
N ILE A 268 -5.97 2.72 -7.04
CA ILE A 268 -4.64 3.28 -7.33
C ILE A 268 -4.84 4.71 -7.86
N VAL A 269 -4.32 5.71 -7.13
CA VAL A 269 -4.45 7.11 -7.55
C VAL A 269 -3.47 7.41 -8.70
N PRO A 270 -3.92 7.89 -9.87
CA PRO A 270 -3.03 8.20 -10.99
C PRO A 270 -2.08 9.36 -10.62
N THR A 271 -0.78 9.07 -10.55
CA THR A 271 0.27 10.00 -10.10
C THR A 271 0.26 11.33 -10.88
N ARG A 272 -0.04 11.28 -12.18
CA ARG A 272 -0.12 12.48 -13.05
C ARG A 272 -1.32 13.38 -12.73
N GLN A 273 -2.49 12.82 -12.47
CA GLN A 273 -3.69 13.60 -12.13
C GLN A 273 -3.56 14.24 -10.76
N MET A 274 -2.93 13.53 -9.82
CA MET A 274 -2.61 14.05 -8.49
C MET A 274 -1.62 15.22 -8.61
N ALA A 275 -0.56 15.08 -9.40
CA ALA A 275 0.40 16.16 -9.65
C ALA A 275 -0.24 17.41 -10.28
N LEU A 276 -1.13 17.23 -11.27
CA LEU A 276 -1.87 18.34 -11.89
C LEU A 276 -2.81 19.04 -10.90
N THR A 277 -3.52 18.26 -10.08
CA THR A 277 -4.40 18.80 -9.02
C THR A 277 -3.59 19.63 -8.02
N TYR A 278 -2.40 19.15 -7.63
CA TYR A 278 -1.53 19.89 -6.73
C TYR A 278 -0.96 21.16 -7.36
N LEU A 279 -0.51 21.10 -8.62
CA LEU A 279 -0.05 22.31 -9.33
C LEU A 279 -1.17 23.36 -9.41
N ALA A 280 -2.41 22.94 -9.67
CA ALA A 280 -3.56 23.84 -9.68
C ALA A 280 -3.82 24.47 -8.30
N LEU A 281 -3.77 23.68 -7.22
CA LEU A 281 -3.95 24.18 -5.85
C LEU A 281 -2.83 25.17 -5.45
N VAL A 282 -1.58 24.90 -5.83
CA VAL A 282 -0.46 25.82 -5.61
C VAL A 282 -0.66 27.13 -6.38
N ALA A 283 -1.06 27.06 -7.65
CA ALA A 283 -1.33 28.25 -8.47
C ALA A 283 -2.47 29.09 -7.90
N ILE A 284 -3.56 28.46 -7.46
CA ILE A 284 -4.68 29.15 -6.81
C ILE A 284 -4.24 29.79 -5.48
N GLY A 285 -3.44 29.08 -4.68
CA GLY A 285 -2.90 29.61 -3.43
C GLY A 285 -2.01 30.85 -3.66
N ALA A 286 -1.17 30.82 -4.69
CA ALA A 286 -0.33 31.95 -5.08
C ALA A 286 -1.15 33.16 -5.55
N LEU A 287 -2.14 32.95 -6.42
CA LEU A 287 -3.05 34.01 -6.89
C LEU A 287 -3.86 34.62 -5.74
N TRP A 288 -4.28 33.80 -4.78
CA TRP A 288 -4.99 34.25 -3.61
C TRP A 288 -4.10 35.12 -2.70
N LEU A 289 -2.85 34.71 -2.45
CA LEU A 289 -1.88 35.51 -1.70
C LEU A 289 -1.63 36.87 -2.37
N GLN A 290 -1.51 36.90 -3.70
CA GLN A 290 -1.39 38.16 -4.45
C GLN A 290 -2.62 39.06 -4.25
N GLY A 291 -3.83 38.51 -4.32
CA GLY A 291 -5.06 39.26 -4.05
C GLY A 291 -5.13 39.79 -2.61
N TYR A 292 -4.72 38.99 -1.64
CA TYR A 292 -4.64 39.40 -0.23
C TYR A 292 -3.67 40.56 -0.03
N PHE A 293 -2.47 40.49 -0.60
CA PHE A 293 -1.48 41.57 -0.48
C PHE A 293 -1.94 42.85 -1.19
N ALA A 294 -2.55 42.74 -2.38
CA ALA A 294 -3.11 43.90 -3.08
C ALA A 294 -4.22 44.59 -2.27
N LEU A 295 -5.16 43.82 -1.70
CA LEU A 295 -6.18 44.34 -0.79
C LEU A 295 -5.57 44.97 0.46
N SER A 296 -4.57 44.31 1.06
CA SER A 296 -3.87 44.81 2.25
C SER A 296 -3.15 46.13 1.98
N ALA A 297 -2.54 46.28 0.80
CA ALA A 297 -1.90 47.53 0.37
C ALA A 297 -2.92 48.67 0.23
N ILE A 298 -4.06 48.43 -0.42
CA ILE A 298 -5.15 49.40 -0.53
C ILE A 298 -5.63 49.83 0.87
N PHE A 299 -5.74 48.90 1.82
CA PHE A 299 -6.13 49.21 3.19
C PHE A 299 -5.04 49.89 4.03
N ALA A 300 -3.77 49.69 3.69
CA ALA A 300 -2.64 50.35 4.34
C ALA A 300 -2.52 51.83 3.92
N GLU A 301 -2.91 52.16 2.68
CA GLU A 301 -2.94 53.54 2.17
C GLU A 301 -4.13 54.36 2.72
N ALA A 302 -5.18 53.68 3.21
CA ALA A 302 -6.30 54.34 3.87
C ALA A 302 -5.85 54.96 5.21
N LYS A 303 -5.66 56.29 5.22
CA LYS A 303 -5.19 57.09 6.38
C LYS A 303 -6.09 57.01 7.62
N ASP A 304 -7.31 56.50 7.50
CA ASP A 304 -8.21 56.36 8.64
C ASP A 304 -7.82 55.15 9.50
N THR A 305 -7.35 55.46 10.72
CA THR A 305 -6.94 54.51 11.75
C THR A 305 -7.98 54.36 12.86
N SER A 306 -9.20 54.86 12.67
CA SER A 306 -10.30 54.70 13.63
C SER A 306 -10.55 53.22 13.95
N PHE A 307 -11.13 52.96 15.13
CA PHE A 307 -11.49 51.60 15.53
C PHE A 307 -12.49 50.98 14.54
N GLU A 308 -13.44 51.77 14.04
CA GLU A 308 -14.44 51.36 13.04
C GLU A 308 -13.78 50.97 11.71
N ALA A 309 -12.83 51.76 11.21
CA ALA A 309 -12.07 51.40 10.02
C ALA A 309 -11.27 50.10 10.21
N ARG A 310 -10.70 49.87 11.40
CA ARG A 310 -10.00 48.60 11.73
C ARG A 310 -10.97 47.42 11.83
N ALA A 311 -12.16 47.62 12.41
CA ALA A 311 -13.18 46.59 12.52
C ALA A 311 -13.75 46.20 11.14
N ILE A 312 -13.97 47.17 10.25
CA ILE A 312 -14.41 46.92 8.87
C ILE A 312 -13.32 46.20 8.08
N LYS A 313 -12.04 46.60 8.21
CA LYS A 313 -10.91 45.88 7.59
C LYS A 313 -10.84 44.42 8.06
N ALA A 314 -10.96 44.19 9.37
CA ALA A 314 -11.00 42.84 9.93
C ALA A 314 -12.22 42.04 9.44
N ALA A 315 -13.40 42.68 9.35
CA ALA A 315 -14.61 42.05 8.84
C ALA A 315 -14.49 41.69 7.36
N VAL A 316 -13.92 42.55 6.51
CA VAL A 316 -13.67 42.24 5.10
C VAL A 316 -12.68 41.08 4.97
N CYS A 317 -11.60 41.06 5.75
CA CYS A 317 -10.69 39.91 5.78
C CYS A 317 -11.43 38.63 6.21
N VAL A 318 -12.21 38.63 7.28
CA VAL A 318 -12.93 37.43 7.75
C VAL A 318 -14.00 36.98 6.76
N VAL A 319 -14.76 37.92 6.17
CA VAL A 319 -15.90 37.64 5.28
C VAL A 319 -15.46 37.29 3.87
N TRP A 320 -14.28 37.72 3.38
CA TRP A 320 -13.78 37.29 2.08
C TRP A 320 -12.89 36.06 2.15
N ILE A 321 -12.06 35.97 3.19
CA ILE A 321 -11.08 34.88 3.31
C ILE A 321 -11.78 33.58 3.67
N ALA A 322 -12.71 33.59 4.63
CA ALA A 322 -13.34 32.35 5.09
C ALA A 322 -14.23 31.69 4.02
N PRO A 323 -15.15 32.38 3.32
CA PRO A 323 -16.04 31.73 2.35
C PRO A 323 -15.31 31.26 1.08
N PHE A 324 -14.30 32.01 0.61
CA PHE A 324 -13.47 31.55 -0.50
C PHE A 324 -12.73 30.26 -0.11
N TRP A 325 -12.22 30.17 1.11
CA TRP A 325 -11.53 28.99 1.60
C TRP A 325 -12.44 27.79 1.87
N PHE A 326 -13.59 28.00 2.50
CA PHE A 326 -14.59 26.94 2.68
C PHE A 326 -15.11 26.45 1.32
N GLY A 327 -15.28 27.36 0.35
CA GLY A 327 -15.66 27.03 -1.03
C GLY A 327 -14.58 26.23 -1.76
N LEU A 328 -13.30 26.63 -1.66
CA LEU A 328 -12.19 25.94 -2.31
C LEU A 328 -11.98 24.53 -1.71
N ARG A 329 -12.08 24.42 -0.38
CA ARG A 329 -12.04 23.15 0.33
C ARG A 329 -13.19 22.25 -0.12
N TRP A 330 -14.41 22.76 -0.12
CA TRP A 330 -15.58 22.01 -0.56
C TRP A 330 -15.46 21.56 -2.02
N ALA A 331 -15.00 22.45 -2.92
CA ALA A 331 -14.79 22.13 -4.32
C ALA A 331 -13.68 21.08 -4.53
N ALA A 332 -12.57 21.16 -3.79
CA ALA A 332 -11.51 20.17 -3.83
C ALA A 332 -11.98 18.81 -3.30
N GLU A 333 -12.74 18.78 -2.20
CA GLU A 333 -13.36 17.56 -1.67
C GLU A 333 -14.34 16.95 -2.69
N GLN A 334 -15.20 17.76 -3.32
CA GLN A 334 -16.17 17.31 -4.32
C GLN A 334 -15.51 16.84 -5.63
N TYR A 335 -14.49 17.54 -6.12
CA TYR A 335 -13.75 17.14 -7.32
C TYR A 335 -13.03 15.80 -7.10
N THR A 336 -12.33 15.69 -5.98
CA THR A 336 -11.66 14.47 -5.57
C THR A 336 -12.67 13.32 -5.50
N TYR A 337 -13.81 13.53 -4.86
CA TYR A 337 -14.88 12.53 -4.75
C TYR A 337 -15.48 12.12 -6.10
N ARG A 338 -15.78 13.08 -6.99
CA ARG A 338 -16.53 12.80 -8.23
C ARG A 338 -15.67 12.34 -9.41
N HIS A 339 -14.38 12.67 -9.45
CA HIS A 339 -13.54 12.43 -10.63
C HIS A 339 -12.36 11.50 -10.39
N LEU A 340 -11.90 11.33 -9.15
CA LEU A 340 -10.86 10.35 -8.84
C LEU A 340 -11.41 9.02 -8.32
N PHE A 341 -12.62 9.03 -7.74
CA PHE A 341 -13.20 7.85 -7.07
C PHE A 341 -14.44 7.25 -7.73
N ARG A 342 -15.09 7.90 -8.70
CA ARG A 342 -15.92 7.18 -9.68
C ARG A 342 -15.02 6.63 -10.76
#